data_AF-B4G593-F1
#
_entry.id   AF-B4G593-F1
#
_cell.length_a   1.000
_cell.length_b   1.000
_cell.length_c   1.000
_cell.angle_alpha   90.00
_cell.angle_beta   90.00
_cell.angle_gamma   90.00
#
_symmetry.space_group_name_H-M   'P 1'
#
loop_
_entity.id
_entity.type
_entity.pdbx_description
1 polymer ?
#
loop_
_entity_poly.entity_id
_entity_poly.type
_entity_poly.pdbx_seq_one_letter_code
_entity_poly.pdbx_strand_id
1 'polypeptide(L)'
;MQRTLTIASLCAAIFLIVLVTRAIESSASPSSRDDPPSLYWRKGYSGHGTTHEQVGAIHFGEAQFSKYKPLSNYSQKENVSNMWVDVVFKISRTFFDKMFPLDPTVPRGYIKDLGKDNMRLGPKAIKDDWADWLNAFWLMWLWVLLLVALIILVPFAGGSMGLAFLSNGMLERGLANTKIAFEMGSVDTCNFLKDVSDHIRHLLVKNYQELETHLVTTIVEAPKHLFKDLNDVAEGNAVAELNRIIGNIVPAIQNLKLAKQAQADTKEVSLRLRNALRGVKRDVNHAAVVLCGSFDCMKFLQTSGIEYMDTSRCLHLDEVPESDRMIVDLNNMYKDIKGRPGRWIARLRGVSKKIKDEMARVSPPIIRDIRKGGVLFTKEAARIEEIIDVVMSDIHLGTIRASRAFEDLYDKFNETRQYVVQYIAVSLLGILSILVLSLIVGCLAPRPTGASNEYFTKRIAAYMMIL
;
A
#
# COMPACT_ATOMS: atom_id res chain seq x y z
N MET A 1 -23.21 4.08 30.79
CA MET A 1 -23.58 3.85 29.39
C MET A 1 -22.42 3.96 28.39
N GLN A 2 -21.36 4.72 28.66
CA GLN A 2 -20.22 4.87 27.72
C GLN A 2 -19.25 3.68 27.72
N ARG A 3 -19.13 2.96 28.84
CA ARG A 3 -18.31 1.74 28.94
C ARG A 3 -18.88 0.53 28.20
N THR A 4 -20.19 0.47 27.99
CA THR A 4 -20.84 -0.65 27.30
C THR A 4 -20.73 -0.53 25.77
N LEU A 5 -20.63 0.69 25.25
CA LEU A 5 -20.49 0.95 23.81
C LEU A 5 -19.09 0.62 23.28
N THR A 6 -18.05 0.93 24.07
CA THR A 6 -16.66 0.59 23.72
C THR A 6 -16.40 -0.91 23.79
N ILE A 7 -17.01 -1.62 24.75
CA ILE A 7 -16.95 -3.08 24.84
C ILE A 7 -17.68 -3.73 23.67
N ALA A 8 -18.84 -3.22 23.25
CA ALA A 8 -19.57 -3.74 22.09
C ALA A 8 -18.78 -3.57 20.77
N SER A 9 -18.10 -2.42 20.60
CA SER A 9 -17.25 -2.16 19.42
C SER A 9 -15.99 -3.07 19.41
N LEU A 10 -15.36 -3.29 20.56
CA LEU A 10 -14.23 -4.21 20.69
C LEU A 10 -14.67 -5.67 20.48
N CYS A 11 -15.84 -6.07 21.01
CA CYS A 11 -16.39 -7.40 20.78
C CYS A 11 -16.73 -7.62 19.30
N ALA A 12 -17.28 -6.62 18.59
CA ALA A 12 -17.56 -6.72 17.16
C ALA A 12 -16.26 -6.85 16.32
N ALA A 13 -15.21 -6.09 16.67
CA ALA A 13 -13.92 -6.19 16.01
C ALA A 13 -13.24 -7.55 16.26
N ILE A 14 -13.31 -8.08 17.49
CA ILE A 14 -12.80 -9.41 17.83
C ILE A 14 -13.63 -10.49 17.13
N PHE A 15 -14.96 -10.35 17.03
CA PHE A 15 -15.81 -11.29 16.31
C PHE A 15 -15.50 -11.32 14.80
N LEU A 16 -15.21 -10.17 14.19
CA LEU A 16 -14.77 -10.07 12.80
C LEU A 16 -13.40 -10.73 12.59
N ILE A 17 -12.45 -10.53 13.49
CA ILE A 17 -11.13 -11.19 13.42
C ILE A 17 -11.28 -12.71 13.60
N VAL A 18 -12.14 -13.18 14.51
CA VAL A 18 -12.42 -14.61 14.72
C VAL A 18 -13.17 -15.22 13.53
N LEU A 19 -14.08 -14.50 12.89
CA LEU A 19 -14.77 -14.95 11.68
C LEU A 19 -13.82 -15.03 10.47
N VAL A 20 -12.94 -14.04 10.30
CA VAL A 20 -11.94 -14.03 9.22
C VAL A 20 -10.90 -15.13 9.43
N THR A 21 -10.43 -15.35 10.67
CA THR A 21 -9.48 -16.44 10.98
C THR A 21 -10.13 -17.81 10.87
N ARG A 22 -11.39 -17.99 11.27
CA ARG A 22 -12.11 -19.26 11.07
C ARG A 22 -12.53 -19.54 9.64
N ALA A 23 -12.75 -18.52 8.80
CA ALA A 23 -12.94 -18.71 7.36
C ALA A 23 -11.64 -19.14 6.65
N ILE A 24 -10.49 -18.72 7.18
CA ILE A 24 -9.17 -19.18 6.72
C ILE A 24 -8.89 -20.62 7.21
N GLU A 25 -9.31 -20.99 8.42
CA GLU A 25 -9.20 -22.38 8.91
C GLU A 25 -10.21 -23.35 8.27
N SER A 26 -11.43 -22.91 7.93
CA SER A 26 -12.43 -23.77 7.31
C SER A 26 -12.22 -24.01 5.80
N SER A 27 -11.36 -23.22 5.16
CA SER A 27 -10.88 -23.45 3.80
C SER A 27 -9.62 -24.34 3.74
N ALA A 28 -9.01 -24.63 4.88
CA ALA A 28 -8.03 -25.69 5.02
C ALA A 28 -8.74 -27.00 5.35
N SER A 29 -9.13 -27.76 4.32
CA SER A 29 -9.55 -29.15 4.49
C SER A 29 -8.46 -29.92 5.25
N PRO A 30 -8.77 -30.66 6.32
CA PRO A 30 -7.80 -31.59 6.89
C PRO A 30 -7.56 -32.67 5.82
N SER A 31 -6.35 -32.71 5.25
CA SER A 31 -5.95 -33.73 4.28
C SER A 31 -6.23 -35.10 4.91
N SER A 32 -7.02 -35.91 4.21
CA SER A 32 -7.32 -37.25 4.67
C SER A 32 -6.00 -38.02 4.74
N ARG A 33 -5.81 -38.84 5.78
CA ARG A 33 -4.61 -39.67 5.94
C ARG A 33 -4.45 -40.76 4.88
N ASP A 34 -5.36 -40.79 3.91
CA ASP A 34 -5.38 -41.72 2.76
C ASP A 34 -5.22 -41.00 1.41
N ASP A 35 -4.82 -39.73 1.40
CA ASP A 35 -4.46 -39.05 0.16
C ASP A 35 -3.23 -39.76 -0.46
N PRO A 36 -3.30 -40.22 -1.73
CA PRO A 36 -2.14 -40.82 -2.38
C PRO A 36 -0.98 -39.83 -2.34
N PRO A 37 0.26 -40.28 -2.12
CA PRO A 37 1.38 -39.39 -1.89
C PRO A 37 1.45 -38.37 -3.03
N SER A 38 1.62 -37.09 -2.65
CA SER A 38 1.72 -35.92 -3.52
C SER A 38 2.35 -36.30 -4.86
N LEU A 39 1.62 -36.05 -5.96
CA LEU A 39 2.08 -36.30 -7.33
C LEU A 39 3.56 -35.93 -7.44
N TYR A 40 4.39 -36.97 -7.58
CA TYR A 40 5.82 -36.84 -7.77
C TYR A 40 6.01 -36.23 -9.17
N TRP A 41 5.98 -34.91 -9.29
CA TRP A 41 6.59 -34.24 -10.42
C TRP A 41 8.03 -34.75 -10.50
N ARG A 42 8.41 -35.36 -11.64
CA ARG A 42 9.76 -35.87 -11.83
C ARG A 42 10.75 -34.75 -11.52
N LYS A 43 11.57 -34.95 -10.48
CA LYS A 43 12.75 -34.12 -10.19
C LYS A 43 13.64 -34.16 -11.43
N GLY A 44 13.66 -33.05 -12.19
CA GLY A 44 14.35 -32.94 -13.48
C GLY A 44 13.88 -31.80 -14.40
N TYR A 45 12.74 -31.14 -14.14
CA TYR A 45 12.21 -30.07 -15.01
C TYR A 45 11.96 -28.73 -14.29
N SER A 46 12.86 -28.33 -13.39
CA SER A 46 12.91 -26.95 -12.89
C SER A 46 13.84 -26.13 -13.78
N GLY A 47 13.29 -25.30 -14.68
CA GLY A 47 14.07 -24.36 -15.51
C GLY A 47 14.00 -24.56 -17.03
N HIS A 48 13.30 -25.59 -17.52
CA HIS A 48 13.03 -25.78 -18.95
C HIS A 48 11.55 -25.59 -19.22
N GLY A 49 11.11 -24.34 -19.32
CA GLY A 49 9.91 -24.10 -20.11
C GLY A 49 10.12 -24.64 -21.53
N THR A 50 9.06 -24.88 -22.29
CA THR A 50 9.19 -25.18 -23.73
C THR A 50 9.99 -24.07 -24.42
N THR A 51 10.54 -24.32 -25.62
CA THR A 51 11.53 -23.38 -26.20
C THR A 51 10.95 -21.96 -26.33
N HIS A 52 9.64 -21.81 -26.53
CA HIS A 52 8.99 -20.50 -26.52
C HIS A 52 8.88 -19.87 -25.11
N GLU A 53 8.72 -20.64 -24.05
CA GLU A 53 8.72 -20.13 -22.67
C GLU A 53 10.12 -19.65 -22.25
N GLN A 54 11.18 -20.34 -22.67
CA GLN A 54 12.57 -19.91 -22.43
C GLN A 54 12.90 -18.60 -23.18
N VAL A 55 12.20 -18.33 -24.28
CA VAL A 55 12.31 -17.08 -25.07
C VAL A 55 11.38 -15.98 -24.48
N GLY A 56 10.73 -16.24 -23.34
CA GLY A 56 9.90 -15.27 -22.62
C GLY A 56 8.45 -15.20 -23.10
N ALA A 57 8.00 -16.11 -23.97
CA ALA A 57 6.59 -16.21 -24.34
C ALA A 57 5.81 -16.93 -23.24
N ILE A 58 5.18 -16.15 -22.37
CA ILE A 58 4.30 -16.64 -21.31
C ILE A 58 3.06 -17.28 -21.95
N HIS A 59 2.68 -18.49 -21.51
CA HIS A 59 1.50 -19.19 -22.04
C HIS A 59 0.20 -18.48 -21.73
N PHE A 60 0.08 -17.98 -20.50
CA PHE A 60 -1.06 -17.22 -20.03
C PHE A 60 -0.51 -16.03 -19.26
N GLY A 61 -0.88 -14.81 -19.67
CA GLY A 61 -0.52 -13.61 -18.92
C GLY A 61 -1.17 -13.64 -17.53
N GLU A 62 -0.61 -12.93 -16.55
CA GLU A 62 -1.28 -12.75 -15.26
C GLU A 62 -2.60 -11.99 -15.43
N ALA A 63 -3.60 -12.32 -14.61
CA ALA A 63 -4.85 -11.58 -14.58
C ALA A 63 -4.59 -10.14 -14.11
N GLN A 64 -4.96 -9.16 -14.93
CA GLN A 64 -4.85 -7.74 -14.58
C GLN A 64 -6.14 -7.27 -13.94
N PHE A 65 -6.04 -6.84 -12.69
CA PHE A 65 -7.19 -6.33 -11.93
C PHE A 65 -7.24 -4.81 -11.94
N SER A 66 -8.43 -4.26 -12.12
CA SER A 66 -8.63 -2.82 -11.96
C SER A 66 -8.54 -2.42 -10.49
N LYS A 67 -7.86 -1.30 -10.21
CA LYS A 67 -7.73 -0.76 -8.85
C LYS A 67 -8.96 0.08 -8.48
N TYR A 68 -9.50 -0.15 -7.28
CA TYR A 68 -10.52 0.72 -6.70
C TYR A 68 -9.92 2.08 -6.29
N LYS A 69 -10.67 3.16 -6.47
CA LYS A 69 -10.29 4.51 -6.03
C LYS A 69 -11.44 5.07 -5.19
N PRO A 70 -11.22 5.43 -3.91
CA PRO A 70 -12.25 6.06 -3.09
C PRO A 70 -12.58 7.45 -3.64
N LEU A 71 -13.85 7.84 -3.58
CA LEU A 71 -14.31 9.17 -4.01
C LEU A 71 -14.49 10.14 -2.83
N SER A 72 -14.45 9.66 -1.58
CA SER A 72 -14.78 10.49 -0.42
C SER A 72 -13.61 11.39 0.03
N ASN A 73 -13.95 12.63 0.39
CA ASN A 73 -13.05 13.57 1.06
C ASN A 73 -13.43 13.62 2.55
N TYR A 74 -12.49 13.26 3.43
CA TYR A 74 -12.69 13.25 4.87
C TYR A 74 -12.43 14.62 5.49
N SER A 75 -13.18 14.99 6.53
CA SER A 75 -12.93 16.24 7.25
C SER A 75 -11.62 16.16 8.05
N GLN A 76 -10.83 17.25 8.03
CA GLN A 76 -9.55 17.32 8.75
C GLN A 76 -9.79 17.88 10.16
N LYS A 77 -9.26 17.20 11.18
CA LYS A 77 -9.43 17.62 12.58
C LYS A 77 -8.69 18.94 12.85
N GLU A 78 -9.40 19.97 13.30
CA GLU A 78 -8.79 21.23 13.72
C GLU A 78 -8.00 21.04 15.03
N ASN A 79 -6.75 21.52 15.04
CA ASN A 79 -5.91 21.59 16.23
C ASN A 79 -6.41 22.73 17.13
N VAL A 80 -7.20 22.42 18.15
CA VAL A 80 -7.66 23.42 19.13
C VAL A 80 -6.45 23.93 19.94
N SER A 81 -6.12 25.21 19.79
CA SER A 81 -4.97 25.83 20.45
C SER A 81 -5.23 26.17 21.93
N ASN A 82 -4.26 25.91 22.81
CA ASN A 82 -4.29 26.17 24.26
C ASN A 82 -4.06 27.65 24.62
N MET A 83 -4.59 28.60 23.84
CA MET A 83 -4.21 30.02 23.87
C MET A 83 -4.43 30.73 25.21
N TRP A 84 -5.42 30.33 26.00
CA TRP A 84 -5.81 31.05 27.23
C TRP A 84 -4.98 30.68 28.47
N VAL A 85 -4.39 29.49 28.51
CA VAL A 85 -3.62 29.03 29.69
C VAL A 85 -2.26 29.73 29.77
N ASP A 86 -1.65 30.01 28.62
CA ASP A 86 -0.30 30.60 28.54
C ASP A 86 -0.29 32.10 28.90
N VAL A 87 -1.39 32.81 28.62
CA VAL A 87 -1.55 34.24 28.93
C VAL A 87 -1.67 34.47 30.44
N VAL A 88 -2.46 33.67 31.14
CA VAL A 88 -2.65 33.78 32.60
C VAL A 88 -1.35 33.49 33.34
N PHE A 89 -0.58 32.50 32.88
CA PHE A 89 0.70 32.12 33.49
C PHE A 89 1.79 33.20 33.32
N LYS A 90 1.79 33.93 32.20
CA LYS A 90 2.72 35.04 31.95
C LYS A 90 2.40 36.28 32.79
N ILE A 91 1.12 36.58 33.00
CA ILE A 91 0.67 37.72 33.81
C ILE A 91 0.96 37.49 35.30
N SER A 92 0.74 36.27 35.81
CA SER A 92 1.02 35.99 37.22
C SER A 92 2.51 36.14 37.54
N ARG A 93 3.39 35.69 36.65
CA ARG A 93 4.84 35.76 36.84
C ARG A 93 5.39 37.20 36.81
N THR A 94 4.91 38.03 35.88
CA THR A 94 5.32 39.45 35.82
C THR A 94 4.81 40.28 37.01
N PHE A 95 3.68 39.91 37.61
CA PHE A 95 3.14 40.60 38.78
C PHE A 95 4.00 40.36 40.04
N PHE A 96 4.39 39.11 40.31
CA PHE A 96 5.21 38.76 41.48
C PHE A 96 6.64 39.32 41.38
N ASP A 97 7.26 39.32 40.20
CA ASP A 97 8.62 39.83 39.99
C ASP A 97 8.74 41.35 40.17
N LYS A 98 7.64 42.10 39.97
CA LYS A 98 7.63 43.58 40.10
C LYS A 98 7.24 44.09 41.49
N MET A 99 6.46 43.32 42.25
CA MET A 99 5.92 43.83 43.52
C MET A 99 6.86 43.64 44.72
N PHE A 100 7.82 42.71 44.63
CA PHE A 100 8.82 42.46 45.67
C PHE A 100 10.25 42.56 45.11
N PRO A 101 10.73 43.76 44.72
CA PRO A 101 12.14 43.97 44.41
C PRO A 101 12.99 43.77 45.68
N LEU A 102 14.13 43.10 45.54
CA LEU A 102 14.94 42.53 46.64
C LEU A 102 15.56 43.54 47.65
N ASP A 103 15.39 44.85 47.52
CA ASP A 103 15.99 45.83 48.44
C ASP A 103 15.01 46.91 48.90
N PRO A 104 14.41 46.78 50.10
CA PRO A 104 13.75 47.88 50.78
C PRO A 104 14.64 48.44 51.89
N THR A 105 14.77 49.78 51.95
CA THR A 105 15.40 50.51 53.06
C THR A 105 14.53 50.38 54.32
N VAL A 106 14.86 49.40 55.17
CA VAL A 106 14.10 49.03 56.36
C VAL A 106 14.37 49.99 57.54
N PRO A 107 13.33 50.44 58.28
CA PRO A 107 13.49 51.23 59.51
C PRO A 107 14.33 50.51 60.58
N ARG A 108 15.14 51.28 61.33
CA ARG A 108 16.10 50.75 62.31
C ARG A 108 15.42 49.88 63.38
N GLY A 109 15.93 48.67 63.59
CA GLY A 109 15.47 47.74 64.62
C GLY A 109 14.82 46.44 64.10
N TYR A 110 14.47 46.39 62.82
CA TYR A 110 13.94 45.19 62.15
C TYR A 110 15.02 44.36 61.43
N ILE A 111 16.14 44.99 61.06
CA ILE A 111 17.35 44.33 60.56
C ILE A 111 18.55 44.97 61.27
N LYS A 112 19.53 44.16 61.69
CA LYS A 112 20.76 44.64 62.31
C LYS A 112 21.92 44.33 61.36
N ASP A 113 22.55 45.37 60.84
CA ASP A 113 23.72 45.26 59.96
C ASP A 113 24.97 45.03 60.81
N LEU A 114 25.67 43.92 60.55
CA LEU A 114 26.91 43.53 61.23
C LEU A 114 28.13 43.53 60.29
N GLY A 115 28.02 44.14 59.10
CA GLY A 115 29.09 44.19 58.11
C GLY A 115 28.99 43.06 57.07
N LYS A 116 29.64 43.31 55.92
CA LYS A 116 29.46 42.63 54.62
C LYS A 116 29.09 41.15 54.76
N ASP A 117 27.85 40.88 54.37
CA ASP A 117 27.24 39.59 54.05
C ASP A 117 26.60 38.78 55.20
N ASN A 118 26.39 39.35 56.38
CA ASN A 118 25.57 38.72 57.42
C ASN A 118 24.50 39.67 57.99
N MET A 119 23.30 39.65 57.40
CA MET A 119 22.12 40.30 57.98
C MET A 119 21.47 39.37 59.00
N ARG A 120 21.22 39.86 60.22
CA ARG A 120 20.34 39.18 61.17
C ARG A 120 19.07 39.98 61.38
N LEU A 121 17.96 39.26 61.51
CA LEU A 121 16.69 39.86 61.91
C LEU A 121 16.90 40.65 63.20
N GLY A 122 16.48 41.91 63.19
CA GLY A 122 16.55 42.77 64.34
C GLY A 122 15.62 42.27 65.45
N PRO A 123 15.87 42.67 66.71
CA PRO A 123 15.13 42.16 67.86
C PRO A 123 13.62 42.44 67.82
N LYS A 124 13.16 43.41 67.01
CA LYS A 124 11.72 43.67 66.81
C LYS A 124 11.08 42.67 65.84
N ALA A 125 11.80 42.23 64.81
CA ALA A 125 11.31 41.22 63.86
C ALA A 125 11.25 39.82 64.51
N ILE A 126 12.20 39.49 65.38
CA ILE A 126 12.20 38.19 66.11
C ILE A 126 11.07 38.11 67.15
N LYS A 127 10.57 39.27 67.63
CA LYS A 127 9.48 39.35 68.62
C LYS A 127 8.10 39.56 67.99
N ASP A 128 7.99 39.50 66.66
CA ASP A 128 6.76 39.82 65.90
C ASP A 128 6.14 41.19 66.23
N ASP A 129 6.97 42.15 66.64
CA ASP A 129 6.51 43.49 67.03
C ASP A 129 6.54 44.45 65.84
N TRP A 130 5.57 44.28 64.95
CA TRP A 130 5.37 45.06 63.72
C TRP A 130 4.60 46.36 63.95
N ALA A 131 4.11 46.58 65.19
CA ALA A 131 3.25 47.70 65.54
C ALA A 131 3.95 49.06 65.37
N ASP A 132 5.24 49.16 65.73
CA ASP A 132 6.02 50.40 65.59
C ASP A 132 6.30 50.76 64.12
N TRP A 133 6.49 49.75 63.26
CA TRP A 133 6.66 49.95 61.82
C TRP A 133 5.37 50.45 61.16
N LEU A 134 4.22 49.90 61.57
CA LEU A 134 2.89 50.31 61.11
C LEU A 134 2.46 51.68 61.68
N ASN A 135 2.81 52.00 62.93
CA ASN A 135 2.47 53.29 63.56
C ASN A 135 3.26 54.48 63.01
N ALA A 136 4.46 54.26 62.46
CA ALA A 136 5.27 55.32 61.88
C ALA A 136 4.63 55.94 60.61
N PHE A 137 3.69 55.24 59.96
CA PHE A 137 3.00 55.71 58.77
C PHE A 137 1.49 55.51 58.93
N TRP A 138 0.77 56.50 59.46
CA TRP A 138 -0.69 56.41 59.65
C TRP A 138 -1.46 56.13 58.33
N LEU A 139 -0.92 56.61 57.20
CA LEU A 139 -1.44 56.31 55.85
C LEU A 139 -1.28 54.83 55.47
N MET A 140 -0.33 54.11 56.07
CA MET A 140 -0.17 52.65 55.89
C MET A 140 -1.27 51.87 56.58
N TRP A 141 -1.86 52.33 57.69
CA TRP A 141 -3.03 51.65 58.26
C TRP A 141 -4.25 51.72 57.34
N LEU A 142 -4.46 52.88 56.70
CA LEU A 142 -5.52 53.06 55.70
C LEU A 142 -5.22 52.24 54.44
N TRP A 143 -3.97 52.21 53.98
CA TRP A 143 -3.54 51.40 52.84
C TRP A 143 -3.59 49.90 53.12
N VAL A 144 -3.24 49.44 54.33
CA VAL A 144 -3.31 48.04 54.75
C VAL A 144 -4.77 47.62 54.90
N LEU A 145 -5.65 48.45 55.47
CA LEU A 145 -7.08 48.19 55.50
C LEU A 145 -7.69 48.15 54.10
N LEU A 146 -7.28 49.05 53.21
CA LEU A 146 -7.69 49.06 51.80
C LEU A 146 -7.17 47.82 51.07
N LEU A 147 -5.93 47.41 51.29
CA LEU A 147 -5.34 46.19 50.73
C LEU A 147 -6.02 44.94 51.26
N VAL A 148 -6.32 44.85 52.56
CA VAL A 148 -7.06 43.73 53.15
C VAL A 148 -8.49 43.68 52.60
N ALA A 149 -9.16 44.83 52.49
CA ALA A 149 -10.47 44.93 51.85
C ALA A 149 -10.40 44.51 50.39
N LEU A 150 -9.38 44.91 49.64
CA LEU A 150 -9.18 44.57 48.22
C LEU A 150 -8.78 43.10 48.04
N ILE A 151 -7.98 42.53 48.95
CA ILE A 151 -7.64 41.09 49.00
C ILE A 151 -8.85 40.23 49.34
N ILE A 152 -9.83 40.74 50.09
CA ILE A 152 -11.09 40.02 50.33
C ILE A 152 -12.06 40.23 49.17
N LEU A 153 -12.22 41.46 48.68
CA LEU A 153 -13.19 41.83 47.64
C LEU A 153 -12.82 41.31 46.26
N VAL A 154 -11.54 41.34 45.86
CA VAL A 154 -11.11 40.95 44.51
C VAL A 154 -11.27 39.46 44.23
N PRO A 155 -10.89 38.52 45.13
CA PRO A 155 -11.17 37.10 44.94
C PRO A 155 -12.66 36.78 45.02
N PHE A 156 -13.41 37.45 45.90
CA PHE A 156 -14.83 37.17 46.07
C PHE A 156 -15.68 37.70 44.92
N ALA A 157 -15.50 38.96 44.51
CA ALA A 157 -16.27 39.55 43.42
C ALA A 157 -15.65 39.23 42.04
N GLY A 158 -14.35 39.45 41.88
CA GLY A 158 -13.65 39.22 40.62
C GLY A 158 -13.41 37.73 40.33
N GLY A 159 -13.03 36.95 41.35
CA GLY A 159 -12.81 35.51 41.20
C GLY A 159 -14.10 34.73 40.93
N SER A 160 -15.19 34.98 41.67
CA SER A 160 -16.45 34.26 41.44
C SER A 160 -17.11 34.63 40.09
N MET A 161 -17.16 35.93 39.75
CA MET A 161 -17.70 36.40 38.48
C MET A 161 -16.85 35.94 37.30
N GLY A 162 -15.51 35.99 37.45
CA GLY A 162 -14.56 35.52 36.44
C GLY A 162 -14.64 34.01 36.23
N LEU A 163 -14.69 33.22 37.30
CA LEU A 163 -14.87 31.76 37.22
C LEU A 163 -16.21 31.38 36.60
N ALA A 164 -17.30 32.08 36.94
CA ALA A 164 -18.61 31.86 36.34
C ALA A 164 -18.61 32.18 34.84
N PHE A 165 -18.02 33.31 34.43
CA PHE A 165 -17.93 33.69 33.02
C PHE A 165 -17.05 32.72 32.21
N LEU A 166 -15.90 32.32 32.75
CA LEU A 166 -15.01 31.36 32.11
C LEU A 166 -15.65 29.97 32.01
N SER A 167 -16.28 29.49 33.08
CA SER A 167 -16.99 28.21 33.08
C SER A 167 -18.13 28.21 32.05
N ASN A 168 -18.90 29.29 31.97
CA ASN A 168 -19.99 29.44 31.02
C ASN A 168 -19.49 29.51 29.57
N GLY A 169 -18.44 30.29 29.32
CA GLY A 169 -17.84 30.41 27.98
C GLY A 169 -17.20 29.10 27.51
N MET A 170 -16.59 28.33 28.42
CA MET A 170 -16.03 27.01 28.09
C MET A 170 -17.13 25.98 27.83
N LEU A 171 -18.21 25.98 28.61
CA LEU A 171 -19.32 25.04 28.44
C LEU A 171 -20.08 25.28 27.13
N GLU A 172 -20.35 26.55 26.80
CA GLU A 172 -21.06 26.94 25.57
C GLU A 172 -20.27 26.57 24.32
N ARG A 173 -18.97 26.90 24.28
CA ARG A 173 -18.07 26.46 23.21
C ARG A 173 -17.93 24.94 23.19
N GLY A 174 -17.90 24.30 24.37
CA GLY A 174 -17.79 22.85 24.50
C GLY A 174 -18.99 22.12 23.87
N LEU A 175 -20.22 22.54 24.18
CA LEU A 175 -21.44 21.96 23.61
C LEU A 175 -21.55 22.23 22.10
N ALA A 176 -21.29 23.46 21.65
CA ALA A 176 -21.33 23.81 20.23
C ALA A 176 -20.28 23.02 19.41
N ASN A 177 -19.03 22.97 19.88
CA ASN A 177 -17.97 22.22 19.22
C ASN A 177 -18.24 20.71 19.24
N THR A 178 -18.82 20.18 20.32
CA THR A 178 -19.17 18.75 20.40
C THR A 178 -20.26 18.40 19.40
N LYS A 179 -21.28 19.25 19.24
CA LYS A 179 -22.33 19.07 18.21
C LYS A 179 -21.71 19.01 16.81
N ILE A 180 -20.91 20.00 16.45
CA ILE A 180 -20.25 20.10 15.14
C ILE A 180 -19.32 18.90 14.91
N ALA A 181 -18.49 18.55 15.91
CA ALA A 181 -17.58 17.39 15.82
C ALA A 181 -18.34 16.06 15.66
N PHE A 182 -19.51 15.94 16.28
CA PHE A 182 -20.33 14.74 16.20
C PHE A 182 -21.06 14.62 14.85
N GLU A 183 -21.57 15.73 14.30
CA GLU A 183 -22.13 15.78 12.94
C GLU A 183 -21.06 15.45 11.89
N MET A 184 -19.88 16.08 11.96
CA MET A 184 -18.76 15.79 11.05
C MET A 184 -18.28 14.35 11.18
N GLY A 185 -18.11 13.85 12.40
CA GLY A 185 -17.68 12.47 12.64
C GLY A 185 -18.68 11.44 12.12
N SER A 186 -19.97 11.72 12.20
CA SER A 186 -21.01 10.87 11.61
C SER A 186 -20.94 10.85 10.09
N VAL A 187 -20.83 12.02 9.44
CA VAL A 187 -20.75 12.12 7.98
C VAL A 187 -19.51 11.38 7.45
N ASP A 188 -18.35 11.58 8.10
CA ASP A 188 -17.12 10.88 7.72
C ASP A 188 -17.22 9.37 7.92
N THR A 189 -17.86 8.91 9.01
CA THR A 189 -18.09 7.48 9.25
C THR A 189 -19.02 6.88 8.19
N CYS A 190 -20.09 7.58 7.81
CA CYS A 190 -20.99 7.15 6.74
C CYS A 190 -20.26 7.10 5.39
N ASN A 191 -19.47 8.12 5.05
CA ASN A 191 -18.65 8.14 3.83
C ASN A 191 -17.64 6.99 3.80
N PHE A 192 -16.98 6.71 4.92
CA PHE A 192 -16.08 5.57 5.05
C PHE A 192 -16.79 4.24 4.81
N LEU A 193 -17.94 4.03 5.45
CA LEU A 193 -18.73 2.81 5.27
C LEU A 193 -19.23 2.65 3.84
N LYS A 194 -19.62 3.75 3.18
CA LYS A 194 -20.00 3.77 1.77
C LYS A 194 -18.82 3.37 0.87
N ASP A 195 -17.64 3.94 1.08
CA ASP A 195 -16.42 3.58 0.34
C ASP A 195 -16.04 2.11 0.56
N VAL A 196 -16.19 1.58 1.77
CA VAL A 196 -15.97 0.16 2.07
C VAL A 196 -16.97 -0.71 1.29
N SER A 197 -18.25 -0.35 1.28
CA SER A 197 -19.28 -1.06 0.50
C SER A 197 -18.94 -1.08 -0.99
N ASP A 198 -18.60 0.08 -1.57
CA ASP A 198 -18.25 0.22 -2.98
C ASP A 198 -16.97 -0.53 -3.33
N HIS A 199 -15.98 -0.57 -2.43
CA HIS A 199 -14.78 -1.36 -2.61
C HIS A 199 -15.07 -2.87 -2.55
N ILE A 200 -15.89 -3.34 -1.61
CA ILE A 200 -16.30 -4.75 -1.55
C ILE A 200 -17.01 -5.16 -2.83
N ARG A 201 -17.92 -4.32 -3.34
CA ARG A 201 -18.59 -4.54 -4.63
C ARG A 201 -17.59 -4.58 -5.78
N HIS A 202 -16.62 -3.67 -5.82
CA HIS A 202 -15.55 -3.67 -6.83
C HIS A 202 -14.72 -4.97 -6.78
N LEU A 203 -14.35 -5.44 -5.58
CA LEU A 203 -13.57 -6.66 -5.40
C LEU A 203 -14.36 -7.92 -5.80
N LEU A 204 -15.58 -8.07 -5.27
CA LEU A 204 -16.35 -9.31 -5.40
C LEU A 204 -17.10 -9.42 -6.74
N VAL A 205 -17.44 -8.28 -7.37
CA VAL A 205 -18.16 -8.28 -8.64
C VAL A 205 -17.20 -7.99 -9.78
N LYS A 206 -16.53 -6.83 -9.76
CA LYS A 206 -15.75 -6.38 -10.92
C LYS A 206 -14.44 -7.15 -11.08
N ASN A 207 -13.63 -7.25 -10.03
CA ASN A 207 -12.39 -8.05 -10.12
C ASN A 207 -12.70 -9.54 -10.33
N TYR A 208 -13.81 -10.05 -9.80
CA TYR A 208 -14.24 -11.42 -10.10
C TYR A 208 -14.64 -11.61 -11.57
N GLN A 209 -15.36 -10.65 -12.18
CA GLN A 209 -15.67 -10.69 -13.61
C GLN A 209 -14.40 -10.65 -14.49
N GLU A 210 -13.42 -9.83 -14.09
CA GLU A 210 -12.10 -9.79 -14.73
C GLU A 210 -11.38 -11.15 -14.61
N LEU A 211 -11.40 -11.76 -13.42
CA LEU A 211 -10.88 -13.11 -13.17
C LEU A 211 -11.60 -14.19 -14.00
N GLU A 212 -12.93 -14.17 -14.00
CA GLU A 212 -13.77 -15.11 -14.75
C GLU A 212 -13.40 -15.07 -16.23
N THR A 213 -13.35 -13.87 -16.81
CA THR A 213 -13.03 -13.69 -18.22
C THR A 213 -11.65 -14.24 -18.56
N HIS A 214 -10.66 -13.98 -17.70
CA HIS A 214 -9.30 -14.48 -17.83
C HIS A 214 -9.22 -16.01 -17.73
N LEU A 215 -9.87 -16.60 -16.72
CA LEU A 215 -9.89 -18.05 -16.52
C LEU A 215 -10.63 -18.77 -17.64
N VAL A 216 -11.78 -18.26 -18.07
CA VAL A 216 -12.56 -18.85 -19.17
C VAL A 216 -11.74 -18.83 -20.46
N THR A 217 -11.08 -17.70 -20.76
CA THR A 217 -10.21 -17.59 -21.94
C THR A 217 -9.05 -18.59 -21.86
N THR A 218 -8.39 -18.68 -20.70
CA THR A 218 -7.30 -19.64 -20.43
C THR A 218 -7.75 -21.08 -20.67
N ILE A 219 -8.93 -21.47 -20.15
CA ILE A 219 -9.49 -22.83 -20.31
C ILE A 219 -9.84 -23.12 -21.78
N VAL A 220 -10.36 -22.14 -22.52
CA VAL A 220 -10.72 -22.29 -23.94
C VAL A 220 -9.47 -22.40 -24.81
N GLU A 221 -8.41 -21.66 -24.51
CA GLU A 221 -7.17 -21.67 -25.28
C GLU A 221 -6.19 -22.77 -24.87
N ALA A 222 -6.33 -23.34 -23.68
CA ALA A 222 -5.46 -24.41 -23.16
C ALA A 222 -5.15 -25.56 -24.15
N PRO A 223 -6.10 -26.12 -24.92
CA PRO A 223 -5.79 -27.18 -25.89
C PRO A 223 -4.77 -26.76 -26.94
N LYS A 224 -4.78 -25.50 -27.36
CA LYS A 224 -3.85 -24.94 -28.34
C LYS A 224 -2.44 -24.82 -27.76
N HIS A 225 -2.33 -24.34 -26.53
CA HIS A 225 -1.06 -24.21 -25.81
C HIS A 225 -0.45 -25.58 -25.50
N LEU A 226 -1.25 -26.51 -24.97
CA LEU A 226 -0.84 -27.90 -24.74
C LEU A 226 -0.36 -28.59 -26.02
N PHE A 227 -1.03 -28.34 -27.16
CA PHE A 227 -0.58 -28.86 -28.44
C PHE A 227 0.75 -28.25 -28.88
N LYS A 228 0.94 -26.95 -28.67
CA LYS A 228 2.19 -26.27 -28.99
C LYS A 228 3.34 -26.88 -28.18
N ASP A 229 3.15 -27.09 -26.88
CA ASP A 229 4.15 -27.71 -26.01
C ASP A 229 4.45 -29.14 -26.42
N LEU A 230 3.40 -29.91 -26.71
CA LEU A 230 3.56 -31.29 -27.17
C LEU A 230 4.32 -31.34 -28.50
N ASN A 231 4.04 -30.42 -29.43
CA ASN A 231 4.74 -30.35 -30.72
C ASN A 231 6.21 -29.98 -30.54
N ASP A 232 6.52 -29.11 -29.58
CA ASP A 232 7.88 -28.68 -29.26
C ASP A 232 8.70 -29.83 -28.66
N VAL A 233 8.16 -30.49 -27.63
CA VAL A 233 8.80 -31.63 -26.96
C VAL A 233 8.94 -32.84 -27.89
N ALA A 234 7.98 -33.04 -28.80
CA ALA A 234 8.03 -34.12 -29.78
C ALA A 234 8.90 -33.80 -31.01
N GLU A 235 9.54 -32.63 -31.05
CA GLU A 235 10.26 -32.10 -32.22
C GLU A 235 9.43 -32.23 -33.51
N GLY A 236 8.14 -31.93 -33.43
CA GLY A 236 7.19 -32.15 -34.53
C GLY A 236 7.61 -31.44 -35.83
N ASN A 237 8.27 -30.28 -35.73
CA ASN A 237 8.88 -29.59 -36.87
C ASN A 237 10.04 -30.38 -37.49
N ALA A 238 10.94 -30.95 -36.68
CA ALA A 238 12.04 -31.76 -37.18
C ALA A 238 11.51 -33.02 -37.89
N VAL A 239 10.48 -33.65 -37.34
CA VAL A 239 9.81 -34.80 -37.96
C VAL A 239 9.11 -34.42 -39.28
N ALA A 240 8.50 -33.24 -39.35
CA ALA A 240 7.89 -32.71 -40.58
C ALA A 240 8.94 -32.45 -41.66
N GLU A 241 10.07 -31.85 -41.31
CA GLU A 241 11.21 -31.65 -42.22
C GLU A 241 11.81 -32.99 -42.68
N LEU A 242 11.98 -33.94 -41.76
CA LEU A 242 12.45 -35.28 -42.10
C LEU A 242 11.51 -35.97 -43.11
N ASN A 243 10.19 -35.83 -42.95
CA ASN A 243 9.21 -36.34 -43.91
C ASN A 243 9.38 -35.68 -45.29
N ARG A 244 9.66 -34.38 -45.34
CA ARG A 244 9.93 -33.64 -46.59
C ARG A 244 11.23 -34.12 -47.26
N ILE A 245 12.31 -34.27 -46.49
CA ILE A 245 13.60 -34.78 -46.98
C ILE A 245 13.42 -36.18 -47.59
N ILE A 246 12.73 -37.07 -46.89
CA ILE A 246 12.50 -38.44 -47.37
C ILE A 246 11.62 -38.47 -48.62
N GLY A 247 10.63 -37.57 -48.72
CA GLY A 247 9.83 -37.38 -49.94
C GLY A 247 10.68 -36.98 -51.15
N ASN A 248 11.73 -36.18 -50.93
CA ASN A 248 12.63 -35.69 -51.98
C ASN A 248 13.70 -36.70 -52.41
N ILE A 249 13.89 -37.82 -51.69
CA ILE A 249 14.88 -38.85 -52.07
C ILE A 249 14.56 -39.46 -53.43
N VAL A 250 13.28 -39.69 -53.75
CA VAL A 250 12.88 -40.31 -55.03
C VAL A 250 13.25 -39.43 -56.23
N PRO A 251 12.89 -38.13 -56.26
CA PRO A 251 13.41 -37.19 -57.25
C PRO A 251 14.94 -37.12 -57.29
N ALA A 252 15.61 -37.13 -56.13
CA ALA A 252 17.08 -37.08 -56.07
C ALA A 252 17.73 -38.32 -56.73
N ILE A 253 17.16 -39.52 -56.52
CA ILE A 253 17.59 -40.75 -57.20
C ILE A 253 17.41 -40.64 -58.72
N GLN A 254 16.32 -40.03 -59.19
CA GLN A 254 16.10 -39.81 -60.63
C GLN A 254 17.16 -38.86 -61.21
N ASN A 255 17.44 -37.75 -60.53
CA ASN A 255 18.48 -36.80 -60.95
C ASN A 255 19.88 -37.43 -60.93
N LEU A 256 20.19 -38.27 -59.94
CA LEU A 256 21.47 -38.99 -59.88
C LEU A 256 21.62 -40.00 -61.02
N LYS A 257 20.54 -40.64 -61.48
CA LYS A 257 20.60 -41.51 -62.68
C LYS A 257 20.95 -40.72 -63.94
N LEU A 258 20.37 -39.53 -64.12
CA LEU A 258 20.71 -38.64 -65.22
C LEU A 258 22.16 -38.15 -65.11
N ALA A 259 22.59 -37.75 -63.91
CA ALA A 259 23.95 -37.34 -63.66
C ALA A 259 24.96 -38.47 -63.91
N LYS A 260 24.64 -39.72 -63.55
CA LYS A 260 25.45 -40.90 -63.85
C LYS A 260 25.67 -41.05 -65.35
N GLN A 261 24.61 -40.93 -66.14
CA GLN A 261 24.70 -41.04 -67.60
C GLN A 261 25.59 -39.94 -68.17
N ALA A 262 25.34 -38.68 -67.79
CA ALA A 262 26.16 -37.56 -68.22
C ALA A 262 27.64 -37.69 -67.78
N GLN A 263 27.89 -38.20 -66.57
CA GLN A 263 29.23 -38.45 -66.06
C GLN A 263 29.95 -39.53 -66.87
N ALA A 264 29.26 -40.58 -67.28
CA ALA A 264 29.83 -41.64 -68.13
C ALA A 264 30.23 -41.10 -69.51
N ASP A 265 29.33 -40.36 -70.17
CA ASP A 265 29.57 -39.76 -71.48
C ASP A 265 30.75 -38.77 -71.42
N THR A 266 30.79 -37.93 -70.38
CA THR A 266 31.84 -36.93 -70.21
C THR A 266 33.19 -37.59 -69.89
N LYS A 267 33.20 -38.67 -69.07
CA LYS A 267 34.41 -39.45 -68.80
C LYS A 267 34.98 -40.04 -70.09
N GLU A 268 34.14 -40.62 -70.94
CA GLU A 268 34.58 -41.17 -72.23
C GLU A 268 35.21 -40.09 -73.13
N VAL A 269 34.53 -38.95 -73.31
CA VAL A 269 35.04 -37.84 -74.13
C VAL A 269 36.34 -37.28 -73.57
N SER A 270 36.43 -37.12 -72.25
CA SER A 270 37.63 -36.64 -71.58
C SER A 270 38.81 -37.60 -71.74
N LEU A 271 38.59 -38.92 -71.64
CA LEU A 271 39.62 -39.93 -71.89
C LEU A 271 40.11 -39.89 -73.34
N ARG A 272 39.21 -39.75 -74.32
CA ARG A 272 39.56 -39.60 -75.73
C ARG A 272 40.38 -38.32 -75.97
N LEU A 273 39.94 -37.20 -75.41
CA LEU A 273 40.65 -35.92 -75.50
C LEU A 273 42.03 -36.00 -74.86
N ARG A 274 42.15 -36.58 -73.65
CA ARG A 274 43.43 -36.77 -72.96
C ARG A 274 44.41 -37.59 -73.79
N ASN A 275 43.93 -38.66 -74.42
CA ASN A 275 44.75 -39.49 -75.31
C ASN A 275 45.17 -38.75 -76.59
N ALA A 276 44.26 -37.97 -77.19
CA ALA A 276 44.58 -37.13 -78.35
C ALA A 276 45.63 -36.06 -78.01
N LEU A 277 45.48 -35.37 -76.88
CA LEU A 277 46.45 -34.37 -76.40
C LEU A 277 47.82 -34.99 -76.12
N ARG A 278 47.89 -36.21 -75.57
CA ARG A 278 49.15 -36.97 -75.42
C ARG A 278 49.79 -37.28 -76.77
N GLY A 279 48.98 -37.61 -77.78
CA GLY A 279 49.45 -37.80 -79.15
C GLY A 279 50.05 -36.52 -79.73
N VAL A 280 49.30 -35.41 -79.67
CA VAL A 280 49.77 -34.09 -80.14
C VAL A 280 51.05 -33.67 -79.42
N LYS A 281 51.10 -33.81 -78.10
CA LYS A 281 52.29 -33.55 -77.29
C LYS A 281 53.50 -34.35 -77.80
N ARG A 282 53.34 -35.66 -78.01
CA ARG A 282 54.39 -36.54 -78.51
C ARG A 282 54.88 -36.11 -79.90
N ASP A 283 53.95 -35.82 -80.81
CA ASP A 283 54.28 -35.51 -82.20
C ASP A 283 54.93 -34.12 -82.31
N VAL A 284 54.47 -33.13 -81.55
CA VAL A 284 55.08 -31.79 -81.47
C VAL A 284 56.46 -31.86 -80.83
N ASN A 285 56.62 -32.63 -79.75
CA ASN A 285 57.93 -32.84 -79.13
C ASN A 285 58.91 -33.50 -80.10
N HIS A 286 58.47 -34.51 -80.84
CA HIS A 286 59.29 -35.14 -81.86
C HIS A 286 59.67 -34.13 -82.97
N ALA A 287 58.72 -33.34 -83.46
CA ALA A 287 59.00 -32.35 -84.50
C ALA A 287 59.96 -31.25 -84.04
N ALA A 288 59.76 -30.68 -82.85
CA ALA A 288 60.59 -29.60 -82.34
C ALA A 288 62.00 -30.08 -81.93
N VAL A 289 62.12 -31.25 -81.27
CA VAL A 289 63.40 -31.77 -80.77
C VAL A 289 64.18 -32.53 -81.84
N VAL A 290 63.53 -33.43 -82.58
CA VAL A 290 64.22 -34.35 -83.51
C VAL A 290 64.30 -33.78 -84.93
N LEU A 291 63.22 -33.19 -85.45
CA LEU A 291 63.18 -32.73 -86.84
C LEU A 291 63.72 -31.30 -87.02
N CYS A 292 63.39 -30.38 -86.10
CA CYS A 292 63.83 -28.98 -86.17
C CYS A 292 65.20 -28.75 -85.49
N GLY A 293 65.32 -29.08 -84.20
CA GLY A 293 66.58 -29.00 -83.45
C GLY A 293 67.15 -27.58 -83.24
N SER A 294 66.43 -26.52 -83.60
CA SER A 294 66.88 -25.14 -83.44
C SER A 294 66.59 -24.57 -82.04
N PHE A 295 67.33 -23.53 -81.64
CA PHE A 295 67.12 -22.84 -80.36
C PHE A 295 65.68 -22.29 -80.22
N ASP A 296 65.12 -21.74 -81.31
CA ASP A 296 63.76 -21.21 -81.30
C ASP A 296 62.70 -22.31 -81.13
N CYS A 297 62.91 -23.50 -81.72
CA CYS A 297 62.05 -24.67 -81.53
C CYS A 297 62.06 -25.17 -80.07
N MET A 298 63.23 -25.18 -79.42
CA MET A 298 63.34 -25.53 -78.01
C MET A 298 62.69 -24.49 -77.09
N LYS A 299 62.87 -23.19 -77.40
CA LYS A 299 62.24 -22.09 -76.67
C LYS A 299 60.71 -22.17 -76.78
N PHE A 300 60.17 -22.54 -77.94
CA PHE A 300 58.74 -22.75 -78.15
C PHE A 300 58.16 -23.84 -77.24
N LEU A 301 58.83 -24.99 -77.09
CA LEU A 301 58.36 -26.05 -76.20
C LEU A 301 58.27 -25.59 -74.73
N GLN A 302 59.23 -24.77 -74.29
CA GLN A 302 59.26 -24.24 -72.92
C GLN A 302 58.16 -23.20 -72.67
N THR A 303 57.80 -22.38 -73.65
CA THR A 303 56.85 -21.26 -73.47
C THR A 303 55.42 -21.60 -73.84
N SER A 304 55.19 -22.57 -74.73
CA SER A 304 53.85 -22.92 -75.26
C SER A 304 52.96 -23.70 -74.29
N GLY A 305 53.53 -24.27 -73.21
CA GLY A 305 52.78 -25.07 -72.25
C GLY A 305 52.32 -26.45 -72.77
N ILE A 306 52.80 -26.87 -73.96
CA ILE A 306 52.44 -28.14 -74.60
C ILE A 306 52.73 -29.35 -73.70
N GLU A 307 53.77 -29.25 -72.89
CA GLU A 307 54.15 -30.28 -71.91
C GLU A 307 53.08 -30.57 -70.84
N TYR A 308 52.17 -29.64 -70.57
CA TYR A 308 51.20 -29.75 -69.47
C TYR A 308 49.75 -29.91 -69.94
N MET A 309 49.53 -30.00 -71.26
CA MET A 309 48.17 -30.05 -71.84
C MET A 309 47.38 -31.30 -71.40
N ASP A 310 48.06 -32.43 -71.20
CA ASP A 310 47.41 -33.70 -70.83
C ASP A 310 47.23 -33.90 -69.32
N THR A 311 47.85 -33.04 -68.49
CA THR A 311 47.86 -33.15 -67.02
C THR A 311 46.93 -32.15 -66.32
N SER A 312 46.14 -31.39 -67.07
CA SER A 312 45.24 -30.40 -66.45
C SER A 312 44.13 -31.08 -65.64
N ARG A 313 43.81 -30.54 -64.47
CA ARG A 313 42.84 -31.12 -63.51
C ARG A 313 41.45 -31.37 -64.14
N CYS A 314 41.05 -30.54 -65.10
CA CYS A 314 39.76 -30.66 -65.77
C CYS A 314 39.66 -31.91 -66.68
N LEU A 315 40.79 -32.56 -67.03
CA LEU A 315 40.80 -33.80 -67.81
C LEU A 315 40.76 -35.08 -66.94
N HIS A 316 40.84 -34.95 -65.62
CA HIS A 316 40.85 -36.07 -64.69
C HIS A 316 39.48 -36.31 -64.05
N LEU A 317 38.51 -36.71 -64.87
CA LEU A 317 37.14 -37.01 -64.42
C LEU A 317 37.03 -38.35 -63.68
N ASP A 318 38.12 -39.13 -63.62
CA ASP A 318 38.26 -40.36 -62.85
C ASP A 318 38.13 -40.16 -61.33
N GLU A 319 38.41 -38.96 -60.83
CA GLU A 319 38.30 -38.60 -59.40
C GLU A 319 36.86 -38.24 -58.95
N VAL A 320 35.90 -38.17 -59.88
CA VAL A 320 34.51 -37.81 -59.57
C VAL A 320 33.80 -38.98 -58.86
N PRO A 321 33.03 -38.73 -57.78
CA PRO A 321 32.38 -39.77 -56.98
C PRO A 321 31.59 -40.80 -57.80
N GLU A 322 31.54 -42.04 -57.30
CA GLU A 322 30.76 -43.12 -57.89
C GLU A 322 29.26 -42.93 -57.60
N SER A 323 28.54 -42.45 -58.61
CA SER A 323 27.07 -42.28 -58.57
C SER A 323 26.30 -43.59 -58.27
N ASP A 324 26.88 -44.76 -58.60
CA ASP A 324 26.24 -46.06 -58.39
C ASP A 324 26.05 -46.42 -56.92
N ARG A 325 27.09 -46.24 -56.10
CA ARG A 325 26.99 -46.49 -54.65
C ARG A 325 25.98 -45.55 -54.01
N MET A 326 26.01 -44.28 -54.39
CA MET A 326 25.06 -43.27 -53.89
C MET A 326 23.61 -43.64 -54.22
N ILE A 327 23.32 -44.14 -55.43
CA ILE A 327 21.97 -44.57 -55.81
C ILE A 327 21.53 -45.78 -54.98
N VAL A 328 22.41 -46.75 -54.75
CA VAL A 328 22.10 -47.95 -53.94
C VAL A 328 21.82 -47.56 -52.49
N ASP A 329 22.68 -46.73 -51.90
CA ASP A 329 22.57 -46.28 -50.51
C ASP A 329 21.27 -45.48 -50.30
N LEU A 330 20.95 -44.56 -51.20
CA LEU A 330 19.70 -43.79 -51.15
C LEU A 330 18.46 -44.69 -51.31
N ASN A 331 18.51 -45.71 -52.16
CA ASN A 331 17.40 -46.66 -52.32
C ASN A 331 17.19 -47.50 -51.06
N ASN A 332 18.28 -47.98 -50.44
CA ASN A 332 18.21 -48.75 -49.21
C ASN A 332 17.66 -47.90 -48.05
N MET A 333 18.19 -46.69 -47.89
CA MET A 333 17.71 -45.72 -46.90
C MET A 333 16.24 -45.37 -47.12
N TYR A 334 15.81 -45.13 -48.36
CA TYR A 334 14.42 -44.85 -48.68
C TYR A 334 13.53 -46.04 -48.31
N LYS A 335 13.90 -47.28 -48.68
CA LYS A 335 13.12 -48.48 -48.35
C LYS A 335 12.93 -48.66 -46.85
N ASP A 336 13.98 -48.44 -46.07
CA ASP A 336 13.94 -48.63 -44.62
C ASP A 336 13.05 -47.59 -43.93
N ILE A 337 13.13 -46.32 -44.35
CA ILE A 337 12.53 -45.21 -43.61
C ILE A 337 11.17 -44.78 -44.20
N LYS A 338 10.84 -45.19 -45.44
CA LYS A 338 9.60 -44.82 -46.12
C LYS A 338 8.37 -45.00 -45.22
N GLY A 339 7.60 -43.93 -45.08
CA GLY A 339 6.35 -43.93 -44.32
C GLY A 339 6.49 -43.95 -42.79
N ARG A 340 7.69 -44.02 -42.21
CA ARG A 340 7.85 -43.84 -40.75
C ARG A 340 7.51 -42.41 -40.29
N PRO A 341 8.07 -41.34 -40.90
CA PRO A 341 7.79 -39.97 -40.46
C PRO A 341 6.31 -39.60 -40.58
N GLY A 342 5.67 -39.98 -41.69
CA GLY A 342 4.22 -39.80 -41.87
C GLY A 342 3.38 -40.46 -40.77
N ARG A 343 3.76 -41.65 -40.29
CA ARG A 343 3.11 -42.32 -39.15
C ARG A 343 3.36 -41.59 -37.83
N TRP A 344 4.55 -41.04 -37.61
CA TRP A 344 4.86 -40.27 -36.40
C TRP A 344 4.04 -38.98 -36.34
N ILE A 345 3.93 -38.25 -37.45
CA ILE A 345 3.08 -37.06 -37.56
C ILE A 345 1.61 -37.41 -37.32
N ALA A 346 1.12 -38.51 -37.91
CA ALA A 346 -0.25 -38.97 -37.70
C ALA A 346 -0.53 -39.31 -36.23
N ARG A 347 0.43 -39.95 -35.53
CA ARG A 347 0.34 -40.23 -34.09
C ARG A 347 0.27 -38.94 -33.27
N LEU A 348 1.15 -37.97 -33.55
CA LEU A 348 1.18 -36.68 -32.87
C LEU A 348 -0.15 -35.93 -33.02
N ARG A 349 -0.70 -35.89 -34.24
CA ARG A 349 -2.04 -35.33 -34.51
C ARG A 349 -3.15 -36.11 -33.79
N GLY A 350 -3.01 -37.44 -33.70
CA GLY A 350 -3.94 -38.29 -32.95
C GLY A 350 -3.96 -37.94 -31.46
N VAL A 351 -2.81 -37.68 -30.84
CA VAL A 351 -2.73 -37.23 -29.45
C VAL A 351 -3.31 -35.82 -29.29
N SER A 352 -3.00 -34.90 -30.20
CA SER A 352 -3.58 -33.54 -30.23
C SER A 352 -5.11 -33.58 -30.25
N LYS A 353 -5.69 -34.44 -31.09
CA LYS A 353 -7.15 -34.62 -31.16
C LYS A 353 -7.70 -35.14 -29.84
N LYS A 354 -7.07 -36.14 -29.22
CA LYS A 354 -7.49 -36.65 -27.90
C LYS A 354 -7.45 -35.57 -26.83
N ILE A 355 -6.41 -34.75 -26.78
CA ILE A 355 -6.31 -33.62 -25.83
C ILE A 355 -7.48 -32.65 -26.07
N LYS A 356 -7.76 -32.30 -27.34
CA LYS A 356 -8.88 -31.42 -27.68
C LYS A 356 -10.22 -32.01 -27.26
N ASP A 357 -10.47 -33.28 -27.54
CA ASP A 357 -11.72 -33.96 -27.22
C ASP A 357 -11.93 -34.09 -25.70
N GLU A 358 -10.85 -34.39 -24.96
CA GLU A 358 -10.83 -34.45 -23.50
C GLU A 358 -11.09 -33.07 -22.86
N MET A 359 -10.42 -32.03 -23.35
CA MET A 359 -10.65 -30.65 -22.90
C MET A 359 -12.08 -30.19 -23.21
N ALA A 360 -12.61 -30.51 -24.39
CA ALA A 360 -14.00 -30.21 -24.73
C ALA A 360 -15.01 -30.85 -23.77
N ARG A 361 -14.66 -31.98 -23.15
CA ARG A 361 -15.48 -32.65 -22.14
C ARG A 361 -15.38 -32.00 -20.76
N VAL A 362 -14.17 -31.64 -20.32
CA VAL A 362 -13.92 -31.14 -18.95
C VAL A 362 -14.06 -29.63 -18.79
N SER A 363 -13.87 -28.84 -19.86
CA SER A 363 -13.95 -27.38 -19.81
C SER A 363 -15.36 -26.86 -19.47
N PRO A 364 -16.47 -27.36 -20.07
CA PRO A 364 -17.80 -26.83 -19.78
C PRO A 364 -18.24 -26.88 -18.30
N PRO A 365 -18.07 -27.99 -17.54
CA PRO A 365 -18.45 -28.00 -16.13
C PRO A 365 -17.61 -27.03 -15.30
N ILE A 366 -16.31 -26.89 -15.58
CA ILE A 366 -15.43 -25.94 -14.88
C ILE A 366 -15.89 -24.50 -15.15
N ILE A 367 -16.12 -24.13 -16.42
CA ILE A 367 -16.61 -22.80 -16.80
C ILE A 367 -17.96 -22.50 -16.14
N ARG A 368 -18.85 -23.49 -16.08
CA ARG A 368 -20.15 -23.36 -15.41
C ARG A 368 -19.98 -23.09 -13.92
N ASP A 369 -19.08 -23.79 -13.25
CA ASP A 369 -18.90 -23.65 -11.81
C ASP A 369 -18.18 -22.34 -11.45
N ILE A 370 -17.27 -21.84 -12.30
CA ILE A 370 -16.72 -20.47 -12.21
C ILE A 370 -17.84 -19.43 -12.33
N ARG A 371 -18.70 -19.54 -13.36
CA ARG A 371 -19.86 -18.64 -13.54
C ARG A 371 -20.81 -18.63 -12.36
N LYS A 372 -21.09 -19.81 -11.78
CA LYS A 372 -21.88 -19.92 -10.56
C LYS A 372 -21.22 -19.21 -9.39
N GLY A 373 -19.89 -19.31 -9.27
CA GLY A 373 -19.10 -18.55 -8.30
C GLY A 373 -19.37 -17.05 -8.42
N GLY A 374 -19.37 -16.50 -9.63
CA GLY A 374 -19.65 -15.06 -9.85
C GLY A 374 -21.05 -14.63 -9.40
N VAL A 375 -22.06 -15.47 -9.62
CA VAL A 375 -23.42 -15.22 -9.12
C VAL A 375 -23.46 -15.25 -7.58
N LEU A 376 -22.75 -16.20 -6.96
CA LEU A 376 -22.66 -16.29 -5.49
C LEU A 376 -21.95 -15.08 -4.89
N PHE A 377 -20.81 -14.66 -5.44
CA PHE A 377 -20.09 -13.47 -4.97
C PHE A 377 -20.90 -12.20 -5.15
N THR A 378 -21.63 -12.06 -6.25
CA THR A 378 -22.52 -10.92 -6.47
C THR A 378 -23.64 -10.88 -5.42
N LYS A 379 -24.20 -12.04 -5.06
CA LYS A 379 -25.22 -12.15 -4.03
C LYS A 379 -24.69 -11.78 -2.64
N GLU A 380 -23.52 -12.28 -2.27
CA GLU A 380 -22.90 -11.94 -0.99
C GLU A 380 -22.47 -10.47 -0.92
N ALA A 381 -21.99 -9.89 -2.02
CA ALA A 381 -21.70 -8.45 -2.10
C ALA A 381 -22.96 -7.61 -1.87
N ALA A 382 -24.09 -7.95 -2.51
CA ALA A 382 -25.36 -7.27 -2.30
C ALA A 382 -25.86 -7.38 -0.85
N ARG A 383 -25.65 -8.54 -0.22
CA ARG A 383 -25.99 -8.74 1.20
C ARG A 383 -25.15 -7.86 2.14
N ILE A 384 -23.85 -7.73 1.86
CA ILE A 384 -22.97 -6.85 2.64
C ILE A 384 -23.37 -5.38 2.44
N GLU A 385 -23.69 -4.98 1.22
CA GLU A 385 -24.19 -3.64 0.89
C GLU A 385 -25.46 -3.31 1.70
N GLU A 386 -26.43 -4.23 1.75
CA GLU A 386 -27.65 -4.09 2.55
C GLU A 386 -27.35 -3.93 4.06
N ILE A 387 -26.43 -4.72 4.62
CA ILE A 387 -26.04 -4.61 6.03
C ILE A 387 -25.39 -3.24 6.31
N ILE A 388 -24.52 -2.79 5.42
CA ILE A 388 -23.84 -1.50 5.56
C ILE A 388 -24.86 -0.35 5.48
N ASP A 389 -25.83 -0.42 4.57
CA ASP A 389 -26.87 0.60 4.43
C ASP A 389 -27.75 0.69 5.70
N VAL A 390 -28.10 -0.44 6.31
CA VAL A 390 -28.82 -0.46 7.59
C VAL A 390 -28.00 0.20 8.70
N VAL A 391 -26.72 -0.15 8.82
CA VAL A 391 -25.83 0.44 9.84
C VAL A 391 -25.64 1.94 9.60
N MET A 392 -25.48 2.37 8.35
CA MET A 392 -25.34 3.78 7.98
C MET A 392 -26.59 4.58 8.37
N SER A 393 -27.78 4.02 8.13
CA SER A 393 -29.06 4.62 8.54
C SER A 393 -29.18 4.74 10.06
N ASP A 394 -28.81 3.69 10.81
CA ASP A 394 -28.83 3.70 12.27
C ASP A 394 -27.85 4.73 12.86
N ILE A 395 -26.64 4.84 12.29
CA ILE A 395 -25.67 5.87 12.68
C ILE A 395 -26.25 7.24 12.43
N HIS A 396 -26.78 7.51 11.24
CA HIS A 396 -27.35 8.81 10.90
C HIS A 396 -28.54 9.19 11.80
N LEU A 397 -29.46 8.25 12.06
CA LEU A 397 -30.59 8.45 12.97
C LEU A 397 -30.14 8.65 14.43
N GLY A 398 -29.17 7.86 14.88
CA GLY A 398 -28.54 8.01 16.19
C GLY A 398 -27.89 9.38 16.34
N THR A 399 -27.23 9.85 15.27
CA THR A 399 -26.57 11.16 15.23
C THR A 399 -27.57 12.29 15.35
N ILE A 400 -28.65 12.27 14.55
CA ILE A 400 -29.73 13.28 14.62
C ILE A 400 -30.37 13.30 16.01
N ARG A 401 -30.59 12.14 16.64
CA ARG A 401 -31.19 12.08 17.98
C ARG A 401 -30.26 12.69 19.03
N ALA A 402 -28.97 12.38 18.97
CA ALA A 402 -27.99 12.92 19.90
C ALA A 402 -27.74 14.42 19.67
N SER A 403 -27.67 14.89 18.42
CA SER A 403 -27.53 16.33 18.14
C SER A 403 -28.72 17.14 18.67
N ARG A 404 -29.96 16.65 18.47
CA ARG A 404 -31.16 17.26 19.07
C ARG A 404 -31.16 17.22 20.59
N ALA A 405 -30.65 16.16 21.21
CA ALA A 405 -30.52 16.10 22.67
C ALA A 405 -29.52 17.15 23.18
N PHE A 406 -28.42 17.41 22.45
CA PHE A 406 -27.49 18.49 22.78
C PHE A 406 -28.12 19.88 22.60
N GLU A 407 -28.95 20.09 21.56
CA GLU A 407 -29.73 21.32 21.38
C GLU A 407 -30.74 21.55 22.52
N ASP A 408 -31.56 20.54 22.85
CA ASP A 408 -32.55 20.66 23.95
C ASP A 408 -31.88 20.88 25.31
N LEU A 409 -30.73 20.22 25.55
CA LEU A 409 -29.91 20.50 26.73
C LEU A 409 -29.39 21.94 26.71
N TYR A 410 -28.90 22.43 25.58
CA TYR A 410 -28.40 23.79 25.45
C TYR A 410 -29.50 24.82 25.73
N ASP A 411 -30.68 24.64 25.16
CA ASP A 411 -31.82 25.56 25.30
C ASP A 411 -32.32 25.61 26.76
N LYS A 412 -32.56 24.44 27.39
CA LYS A 412 -32.95 24.37 28.81
C LYS A 412 -31.89 24.90 29.75
N PHE A 413 -30.62 24.62 29.46
CA PHE A 413 -29.52 25.08 30.28
C PHE A 413 -29.33 26.58 30.15
N ASN A 414 -29.53 27.18 28.97
CA ASN A 414 -29.44 28.62 28.79
C ASN A 414 -30.52 29.38 29.58
N GLU A 415 -31.76 28.89 29.55
CA GLU A 415 -32.88 29.47 30.30
C GLU A 415 -32.63 29.40 31.82
N THR A 416 -32.31 28.21 32.35
CA THR A 416 -32.05 28.02 33.79
C THR A 416 -30.79 28.74 34.27
N ARG A 417 -29.74 28.84 33.43
CA ARG A 417 -28.47 29.52 33.74
C ARG A 417 -28.64 30.99 34.05
N GLN A 418 -29.45 31.72 33.26
CA GLN A 418 -29.65 33.16 33.50
C GLN A 418 -30.23 33.41 34.89
N TYR A 419 -31.22 32.62 35.30
CA TYR A 419 -31.82 32.73 36.63
C TYR A 419 -30.86 32.34 37.76
N VAL A 420 -30.11 31.24 37.60
CA VAL A 420 -29.17 30.78 38.65
C VAL A 420 -27.99 31.74 38.82
N VAL A 421 -27.39 32.23 37.72
CA VAL A 421 -26.29 33.19 37.78
C VAL A 421 -26.76 34.52 38.37
N GLN A 422 -27.95 34.99 37.99
CA GLN A 422 -28.53 36.19 38.58
C GLN A 422 -28.81 36.02 40.08
N TYR A 423 -29.34 34.87 40.50
CA TYR A 423 -29.60 34.59 41.92
C TYR A 423 -28.33 34.54 42.76
N ILE A 424 -27.28 33.86 42.26
CA ILE A 424 -25.98 33.80 42.93
C ILE A 424 -25.36 35.20 43.01
N ALA A 425 -25.42 35.98 41.92
CA ALA A 425 -24.91 37.35 41.90
C ALA A 425 -25.63 38.26 42.92
N VAL A 426 -26.96 38.21 42.99
CA VAL A 426 -27.76 38.98 43.96
C VAL A 426 -27.47 38.53 45.40
N SER A 427 -27.37 37.23 45.65
CA SER A 427 -27.07 36.68 46.99
C SER A 427 -25.69 37.10 47.48
N LEU A 428 -24.67 37.04 46.61
CA LEU A 428 -23.32 37.49 46.92
C LEU A 428 -23.27 39.00 47.16
N LEU A 429 -23.99 39.81 46.39
CA LEU A 429 -24.08 41.25 46.59
C LEU A 429 -24.74 41.59 47.93
N GLY A 430 -25.76 40.81 48.33
CA GLY A 430 -26.37 40.87 49.66
C GLY A 430 -25.36 40.62 50.78
N ILE A 431 -24.64 39.49 50.74
CA ILE A 431 -23.61 39.15 51.74
C ILE A 431 -22.52 40.23 51.81
N LEU A 432 -22.07 40.73 50.65
CA LEU A 432 -21.07 41.78 50.55
C LEU A 432 -21.53 43.08 51.22
N SER A 433 -22.81 43.46 51.02
CA SER A 433 -23.38 44.66 51.63
C SER A 433 -23.43 44.55 53.17
N ILE A 434 -23.75 43.37 53.69
CA ILE A 434 -23.78 43.09 55.14
C ILE A 434 -22.36 43.16 55.72
N LEU A 435 -21.37 42.59 55.04
CA LEU A 435 -19.96 42.65 55.46
C LEU A 435 -19.41 44.08 55.45
N VAL A 436 -19.71 44.88 54.43
CA VAL A 436 -19.29 46.28 54.35
C VAL A 436 -19.96 47.11 55.47
N LEU A 437 -21.26 46.93 55.69
CA LEU A 437 -21.97 47.57 56.80
C LEU A 437 -21.37 47.19 58.17
N SER A 438 -21.06 45.91 58.36
CA SER A 438 -20.42 45.41 59.57
C SER A 438 -19.04 46.05 59.80
N LEU A 439 -18.23 46.17 58.74
CA LEU A 439 -16.90 46.80 58.82
C LEU A 439 -16.99 48.30 59.15
N ILE A 440 -17.92 49.02 58.52
CA ILE A 440 -18.17 50.45 58.77
C ILE A 440 -18.58 50.66 60.24
N VAL A 441 -19.54 49.88 60.73
CA VAL A 441 -19.99 49.95 62.14
C VAL A 441 -18.88 49.54 63.10
N GLY A 442 -18.07 48.53 62.77
CA GLY A 442 -16.94 48.09 63.60
C GLY A 442 -15.80 49.12 63.72
N CYS A 443 -15.58 49.91 62.67
CA CYS A 443 -14.56 50.96 62.63
C CYS A 443 -15.01 52.26 63.30
N LEU A 444 -16.26 52.70 63.06
CA LEU A 444 -16.76 54.01 63.52
C LEU A 444 -17.45 53.98 64.89
N ALA A 445 -17.95 52.83 65.34
CA ALA A 445 -18.66 52.76 66.63
C ALA A 445 -17.68 52.79 67.83
N PRO A 446 -18.06 53.42 68.96
CA PRO A 446 -17.24 53.47 70.16
C PRO A 446 -17.00 52.08 70.78
N ARG A 447 -15.83 51.89 71.40
CA ARG A 447 -15.50 50.65 72.14
C ARG A 447 -16.36 50.63 73.42
N PRO A 448 -17.03 49.51 73.74
CA PRO A 448 -17.85 49.44 74.95
C PRO A 448 -16.97 49.47 76.19
N THR A 449 -17.05 50.55 76.97
CA THR A 449 -16.43 50.68 78.29
C THR A 449 -17.53 50.63 79.34
N GLY A 450 -17.72 49.46 79.96
CA GLY A 450 -18.71 49.27 81.03
C GLY A 450 -20.16 49.26 80.56
N ALA A 451 -21.06 48.81 81.44
CA ALA A 451 -22.47 48.53 81.13
C ALA A 451 -23.27 49.80 80.78
N SER A 452 -23.23 50.22 79.51
CA SER A 452 -24.23 51.13 78.93
C SER A 452 -24.93 50.44 77.75
N ASN A 453 -26.26 50.54 77.74
CA ASN A 453 -27.15 49.99 76.69
C ASN A 453 -27.25 50.97 75.51
N GLU A 454 -26.14 51.20 74.82
CA GLU A 454 -26.17 51.89 73.52
C GLU A 454 -26.27 50.87 72.38
N TYR A 455 -27.32 51.00 71.59
CA TYR A 455 -27.67 50.12 70.46
C TYR A 455 -26.69 50.20 69.28
N PHE A 456 -25.69 51.08 69.30
CA PHE A 456 -24.66 51.19 68.25
C PHE A 456 -23.25 51.02 68.86
N THR A 457 -22.95 49.79 69.30
CA THR A 457 -21.64 49.42 69.84
C THR A 457 -20.96 48.37 68.95
N LYS A 458 -19.62 48.23 69.04
CA LYS A 458 -18.84 47.23 68.28
C LYS A 458 -19.32 45.78 68.41
N ARG A 459 -20.18 45.49 69.40
CA ARG A 459 -20.84 44.17 69.57
C ARG A 459 -21.78 43.82 68.42
N ILE A 460 -22.50 44.77 67.84
CA ILE A 460 -23.42 44.50 66.71
C ILE A 460 -22.66 44.17 65.42
N ALA A 461 -21.52 44.82 65.18
CA ALA A 461 -20.64 44.45 64.07
C ALA A 461 -20.16 42.99 64.19
N ALA A 462 -19.81 42.54 65.41
CA ALA A 462 -19.44 41.15 65.64
C ALA A 462 -20.60 40.18 65.35
N TYR A 463 -21.83 40.50 65.73
CA TYR A 463 -23.02 39.69 65.38
C TYR A 463 -23.30 39.67 63.88
N MET A 464 -23.12 40.80 63.19
CA MET A 464 -23.30 40.92 61.73
C MET A 464 -22.17 40.25 60.91
N MET A 465 -21.03 39.90 61.51
CA MET A 465 -19.96 39.12 60.87
C MET A 465 -20.12 37.60 61.07
N ILE A 466 -20.93 37.17 62.05
CA ILE A 466 -21.22 35.76 62.33
C ILE A 466 -22.41 35.27 61.49
N LEU A 467 -23.27 36.18 61.05
CA LEU A 467 -24.41 35.95 60.15
C LEU A 467 -23.95 36.05 58.69
#